data_AF-A0A959FDY2-F1
#
_entry.id   AF-A0A959FDY2-F1
#
_cell.length_a   1.000
_cell.length_b   1.000
_cell.length_c   1.000
_cell.angle_alpha   90.00
_cell.angle_beta   90.00
_cell.angle_gamma   90.00
#
_symmetry.space_group_name_H-M   'P 1'
#
loop_
_entity.id
_entity.type
_entity.pdbx_description
1 polymer ?
#
loop_
_entity_poly.entity_id
_entity_poly.type
_entity_poly.pdbx_seq_one_letter_code
_entity_poly.pdbx_strand_id
1 'polypeptide(L)'
;SVYGLNESMPFSTSDNVDHPVSLYAASKKSNELMAHTYSHLFGIPTTGLRFFTVYGPWGRPDMALFLFTEAILKDEPIKVFNHGKMVRDFTYIDDIVEGVVRVIDHPPSGDDTWSGKAPKPSSSRAPYKIYNIGNNNPVKLMDFIEAIEKALGKKAEKNMMPIQPGDVPATYADVQELIDDLGYKPDTPIDKGVNAFINWYRNYYSKESVETS
;
A
#
# COMPACT_ATOMS: atom_id res chain seq x y z
N SER A 1 -5.47 -5.77 4.35
CA SER A 1 -5.09 -4.71 5.31
C SER A 1 -5.54 -5.11 6.70
N VAL A 2 -4.89 -4.66 7.78
CA VAL A 2 -5.33 -4.91 9.17
C VAL A 2 -6.66 -4.23 9.51
N TYR A 3 -7.04 -3.19 8.75
CA TYR A 3 -8.32 -2.48 8.88
C TYR A 3 -9.56 -3.34 8.62
N GLY A 4 -9.42 -4.50 7.98
CA GLY A 4 -10.47 -5.53 7.96
C GLY A 4 -11.83 -5.02 7.49
N LEU A 5 -12.85 -5.23 8.34
CA LEU A 5 -14.25 -4.84 8.11
C LEU A 5 -14.56 -3.36 8.39
N ASN A 6 -13.56 -2.51 8.66
CA ASN A 6 -13.82 -1.09 8.86
C ASN A 6 -14.40 -0.46 7.58
N GLU A 7 -15.45 0.34 7.74
CA GLU A 7 -16.11 1.06 6.64
C GLU A 7 -15.83 2.57 6.66
N SER A 8 -15.45 3.12 7.82
CA SER A 8 -15.07 4.53 7.97
C SER A 8 -13.79 4.83 7.20
N MET A 9 -13.81 5.91 6.43
CA MET A 9 -12.68 6.39 5.63
C MET A 9 -12.41 7.88 5.93
N PRO A 10 -11.14 8.33 5.89
CA PRO A 10 -9.94 7.53 5.66
C PRO A 10 -9.63 6.58 6.82
N PHE A 11 -8.93 5.48 6.55
CA PHE A 11 -8.47 4.57 7.60
C PHE A 11 -7.36 5.23 8.41
N SER A 12 -7.61 5.43 9.71
CA SER A 12 -6.67 6.07 10.63
C SER A 12 -5.97 5.05 11.51
N THR A 13 -4.74 5.34 11.95
CA THR A 13 -4.04 4.44 12.88
C THR A 13 -4.71 4.39 14.27
N SER A 14 -5.60 5.34 14.55
CA SER A 14 -6.44 5.39 15.74
C SER A 14 -7.64 4.43 15.69
N ASP A 15 -7.99 3.90 14.52
CA ASP A 15 -9.13 3.00 14.36
C ASP A 15 -8.88 1.64 15.03
N ASN A 16 -9.97 1.02 15.50
CA ASN A 16 -9.96 -0.37 15.91
C ASN A 16 -9.62 -1.28 14.71
N VAL A 17 -8.84 -2.34 14.94
CA VAL A 17 -8.38 -3.28 13.90
C VAL A 17 -8.55 -4.74 14.33
N ASP A 18 -9.61 -5.02 15.10
CA ASP A 18 -9.85 -6.34 15.72
C ASP A 18 -10.68 -7.28 14.84
N HIS A 19 -11.12 -6.82 13.66
CA HIS A 19 -11.98 -7.58 12.74
C HIS A 19 -11.31 -7.86 11.38
N PRO A 20 -10.16 -8.56 11.34
CA PRO A 20 -9.46 -8.88 10.10
C PRO A 20 -10.28 -9.85 9.23
N VAL A 21 -10.35 -9.58 7.92
CA VAL A 21 -11.08 -10.42 6.94
C VAL A 21 -10.23 -11.52 6.30
N SER A 22 -8.95 -11.63 6.67
CA SER A 22 -8.04 -12.64 6.14
C SER A 22 -6.99 -13.05 7.16
N LEU A 23 -6.46 -14.28 7.01
CA LEU A 23 -5.37 -14.78 7.84
C LEU A 23 -4.10 -13.91 7.71
N TYR A 24 -3.85 -13.36 6.52
CA TYR A 24 -2.80 -12.38 6.30
C TYR A 24 -2.98 -11.13 7.17
N ALA A 25 -4.20 -10.56 7.22
CA ALA A 25 -4.47 -9.40 8.06
C ALA A 25 -4.31 -9.72 9.55
N ALA A 26 -4.81 -10.88 9.99
CA ALA A 26 -4.65 -11.34 11.37
C ALA A 26 -3.17 -11.48 11.76
N SER A 27 -2.34 -12.12 10.91
CA SER A 27 -0.92 -12.30 11.20
C SER A 27 -0.16 -10.97 11.26
N LYS A 28 -0.49 -10.01 10.41
CA LYS A 28 0.07 -8.64 10.46
C LYS A 28 -0.35 -7.90 11.72
N LYS A 29 -1.61 -8.04 12.17
CA LYS A 29 -2.03 -7.47 13.45
C LYS A 29 -1.30 -8.12 14.63
N SER A 30 -1.09 -9.43 14.59
CA SER A 30 -0.28 -10.12 15.60
C SER A 30 1.15 -9.60 15.65
N ASN A 31 1.75 -9.19 14.52
CA ASN A 31 3.07 -8.56 14.52
C ASN A 31 3.08 -7.24 15.30
N GLU A 32 2.05 -6.40 15.16
CA GLU A 32 1.92 -5.16 15.93
C GLU A 32 1.87 -5.44 17.44
N LEU A 33 1.08 -6.45 17.85
CA LEU A 33 0.95 -6.84 19.25
C LEU A 33 2.28 -7.37 19.81
N MET A 34 2.98 -8.22 19.05
CA MET A 34 4.29 -8.74 19.46
C MET A 34 5.33 -7.62 19.54
N ALA A 35 5.35 -6.68 18.59
CA ALA A 35 6.26 -5.54 18.64
C ALA A 35 6.02 -4.68 19.89
N HIS A 36 4.75 -4.38 20.20
CA HIS A 36 4.38 -3.64 21.40
C HIS A 36 4.87 -4.31 22.68
N THR A 37 4.64 -5.62 22.85
CA THR A 37 5.06 -6.33 24.07
C THR A 37 6.58 -6.34 24.23
N TYR A 38 7.34 -6.51 23.13
CA TYR A 38 8.79 -6.42 23.16
C TYR A 38 9.29 -5.01 23.49
N SER A 39 8.68 -3.97 22.93
CA SER A 39 9.00 -2.58 23.29
C SER A 39 8.70 -2.29 24.76
N HIS A 40 7.57 -2.79 25.28
CA HIS A 40 7.18 -2.57 26.66
C HIS A 40 8.09 -3.28 27.67
N LEU A 41 8.42 -4.55 27.43
CA LEU A 41 9.18 -5.37 28.36
C LEU A 41 10.69 -5.14 28.28
N PHE A 42 11.20 -4.82 27.09
CA PHE A 42 12.64 -4.79 26.82
C PHE A 42 13.14 -3.45 26.29
N GLY A 43 12.27 -2.45 26.14
CA GLY A 43 12.67 -1.12 25.70
C GLY A 43 13.15 -1.05 24.24
N ILE A 44 12.87 -2.07 23.42
CA ILE A 44 13.28 -2.09 22.02
C ILE A 44 12.43 -1.10 21.23
N PRO A 45 13.01 -0.06 20.59
CA PRO A 45 12.22 0.85 19.76
C PRO A 45 11.66 0.14 18.54
N THR A 46 10.35 0.19 18.35
CA THR A 46 9.69 -0.45 17.19
C THR A 46 8.74 0.50 16.48
N THR A 47 8.90 0.58 15.16
CA THR A 47 7.97 1.30 14.28
C THR A 47 7.31 0.32 13.31
N GLY A 48 5.99 0.20 13.39
CA GLY A 48 5.18 -0.54 12.44
C GLY A 48 4.69 0.38 11.30
N LEU A 49 4.88 -0.04 10.05
CA LEU A 49 4.34 0.66 8.89
C LEU A 49 3.22 -0.17 8.26
N ARG A 50 2.00 0.39 8.23
CA ARG A 50 0.85 -0.18 7.54
C ARG A 50 0.87 0.29 6.09
N PHE A 51 1.40 -0.57 5.23
CA PHE A 51 1.46 -0.31 3.79
C PHE A 51 0.09 -0.41 3.13
N PHE A 52 -0.14 0.51 2.20
CA PHE A 52 -1.21 0.44 1.21
C PHE A 52 -0.67 -0.12 -0.12
N THR A 53 -1.38 0.07 -1.23
CA THR A 53 -1.00 -0.59 -2.49
C THR A 53 0.23 0.08 -3.08
N VAL A 54 1.36 -0.62 -3.07
CA VAL A 54 2.62 -0.14 -3.64
C VAL A 54 2.75 -0.57 -5.10
N TYR A 55 3.25 0.31 -5.97
CA TYR A 55 3.54 -0.02 -7.37
C TYR A 55 4.81 0.67 -7.86
N GLY A 56 5.41 0.14 -8.94
CA GLY A 56 6.59 0.71 -9.57
C GLY A 56 7.51 -0.36 -10.15
N PRO A 57 8.64 0.03 -10.76
CA PRO A 57 9.67 -0.88 -11.25
C PRO A 57 10.03 -1.96 -10.21
N TRP A 58 10.37 -3.17 -10.67
CA TRP A 58 10.63 -4.32 -9.81
C TRP A 58 9.45 -4.75 -8.93
N GLY A 59 8.24 -4.27 -9.25
CA GLY A 59 7.01 -4.71 -8.62
C GLY A 59 6.74 -6.20 -8.83
N ARG A 60 5.91 -6.77 -7.95
CA ARG A 60 5.62 -8.20 -7.99
C ARG A 60 4.70 -8.57 -9.16
N PRO A 61 4.91 -9.74 -9.80
CA PRO A 61 4.12 -10.17 -10.96
C PRO A 61 2.65 -10.50 -10.63
N ASP A 62 2.31 -10.72 -9.36
CA ASP A 62 0.95 -11.01 -8.90
C ASP A 62 0.07 -9.78 -8.68
N MET A 63 0.60 -8.56 -8.90
CA MET A 63 -0.10 -7.31 -8.63
C MET A 63 -0.65 -6.63 -9.90
N ALA A 64 -1.71 -5.82 -9.71
CA ALA A 64 -2.54 -5.25 -10.77
C ALA A 64 -1.75 -4.60 -11.92
N LEU A 65 -0.78 -3.73 -11.64
CA LEU A 65 0.01 -3.05 -12.68
C LEU A 65 0.73 -4.05 -13.60
N PHE A 66 1.31 -5.08 -13.00
CA PHE A 66 2.06 -6.10 -13.72
C PHE A 66 1.12 -6.99 -14.52
N LEU A 67 0.08 -7.53 -13.88
CA LEU A 67 -0.93 -8.38 -14.51
C LEU A 67 -1.63 -7.68 -15.69
N PHE A 68 -1.97 -6.40 -15.55
CA PHE A 68 -2.59 -5.63 -16.62
C PHE A 68 -1.60 -5.37 -17.75
N THR A 69 -0.36 -4.99 -17.45
CA THR A 69 0.67 -4.74 -18.46
C THR A 69 0.94 -6.00 -19.29
N GLU A 70 1.11 -7.14 -18.63
CA GLU A 70 1.36 -8.42 -19.29
C GLU A 70 0.19 -8.82 -20.19
N ALA A 71 -1.04 -8.82 -19.66
CA ALA A 71 -2.23 -9.20 -20.43
C ALA A 71 -2.45 -8.28 -21.65
N ILE A 72 -2.32 -6.95 -21.48
CA ILE A 72 -2.47 -6.01 -22.59
C ILE A 72 -1.42 -6.26 -23.68
N LEU A 73 -0.15 -6.51 -23.29
CA LEU A 73 0.90 -6.81 -24.25
C LEU A 73 0.65 -8.13 -25.01
N LYS A 74 0.03 -9.12 -24.35
CA LYS A 74 -0.33 -10.43 -24.92
C LYS A 74 -1.66 -10.46 -25.68
N ASP A 75 -2.36 -9.33 -25.82
CA ASP A 75 -3.72 -9.28 -26.39
C ASP A 75 -4.74 -10.14 -25.60
N GLU A 76 -4.54 -10.26 -24.30
CA GLU A 76 -5.43 -10.97 -23.39
C GLU A 76 -6.32 -9.98 -22.61
N PRO A 77 -7.57 -10.34 -22.30
CA PRO A 77 -8.47 -9.47 -21.55
C PRO A 77 -8.07 -9.35 -20.09
N ILE A 78 -8.08 -8.12 -19.56
CA ILE A 78 -7.84 -7.87 -18.13
C ILE A 78 -9.11 -8.12 -17.30
N LYS A 79 -8.94 -8.66 -16.10
CA LYS A 79 -10.04 -8.83 -15.13
C LYS A 79 -10.20 -7.55 -14.31
N VAL A 80 -11.36 -6.91 -14.40
CA VAL A 80 -11.66 -5.67 -13.68
C VAL A 80 -12.77 -5.93 -12.66
N PHE A 81 -12.39 -6.12 -11.40
CA PHE A 81 -13.33 -6.42 -10.32
C PHE A 81 -14.14 -5.19 -9.87
N ASN A 82 -15.26 -5.45 -9.20
CA ASN A 82 -16.24 -4.45 -8.78
C ASN A 82 -16.69 -3.52 -9.93
N HIS A 83 -16.77 -4.05 -11.15
CA HIS A 83 -17.16 -3.31 -12.35
C HIS A 83 -16.36 -2.00 -12.56
N GLY A 84 -15.06 -1.99 -12.20
CA GLY A 84 -14.18 -0.82 -12.35
C GLY A 84 -14.40 0.30 -11.33
N LYS A 85 -15.33 0.12 -10.39
CA LYS A 85 -15.65 1.13 -9.36
C LYS A 85 -14.70 1.10 -8.16
N MET A 86 -13.63 0.30 -8.22
CA MET A 86 -12.66 0.23 -7.13
C MET A 86 -11.86 1.52 -7.04
N VAL A 87 -11.66 1.96 -5.81
CA VAL A 87 -10.78 3.07 -5.48
C VAL A 87 -9.61 2.49 -4.68
N ARG A 88 -8.40 2.89 -5.02
CA ARG A 88 -7.18 2.38 -4.39
C ARG A 88 -6.22 3.52 -4.10
N ASP A 89 -5.64 3.46 -2.92
CA ASP A 89 -4.49 4.25 -2.56
C ASP A 89 -3.22 3.60 -3.16
N PHE A 90 -2.89 4.01 -4.38
CA PHE A 90 -1.68 3.59 -5.08
C PHE A 90 -0.53 4.52 -4.72
N THR A 91 0.53 3.97 -4.15
CA THR A 91 1.74 4.71 -3.76
C THR A 91 2.92 4.22 -4.59
N TYR A 92 3.66 5.15 -5.20
CA TYR A 92 4.81 4.79 -6.02
C TYR A 92 5.97 4.31 -5.13
N ILE A 93 6.77 3.37 -5.64
CA ILE A 93 7.82 2.71 -4.86
C ILE A 93 8.86 3.70 -4.29
N ASP A 94 9.22 4.75 -5.02
CA ASP A 94 10.21 5.72 -4.53
C ASP A 94 9.65 6.56 -3.37
N ASP A 95 8.34 6.91 -3.41
CA ASP A 95 7.68 7.59 -2.29
C ASP A 95 7.69 6.69 -1.05
N ILE A 96 7.41 5.39 -1.23
CA ILE A 96 7.48 4.41 -0.14
C ILE A 96 8.89 4.30 0.45
N VAL A 97 9.90 4.21 -0.41
CA VAL A 97 11.31 4.12 0.03
C VAL A 97 11.70 5.35 0.82
N GLU A 98 11.30 6.55 0.36
CA GLU A 98 11.54 7.81 1.07
C GLU A 98 10.95 7.79 2.49
N GLY A 99 9.70 7.36 2.63
CA GLY A 99 9.04 7.28 3.94
C GLY A 99 9.68 6.23 4.86
N VAL A 100 10.10 5.09 4.32
CA VAL A 100 10.82 4.06 5.09
C VAL A 100 12.18 4.57 5.58
N VAL A 101 12.94 5.25 4.72
CA VAL A 101 14.24 5.83 5.08
C VAL A 101 14.08 6.86 6.20
N ARG A 102 13.08 7.75 6.11
CA ARG A 102 12.76 8.68 7.20
C ARG A 102 12.52 7.96 8.52
N VAL A 103 11.70 6.91 8.51
CA VAL A 103 11.33 6.18 9.73
C VAL A 103 12.52 5.50 10.39
N ILE A 104 13.46 4.95 9.60
CA ILE A 104 14.64 4.25 10.14
C ILE A 104 15.50 5.18 11.00
N ASP A 105 15.67 6.44 10.60
CA ASP A 105 16.49 7.41 11.32
C ASP A 105 15.77 8.09 12.51
N HIS A 106 14.51 7.74 12.75
CA HIS A 106 13.68 8.36 13.79
C HIS A 106 12.99 7.30 14.68
N PRO A 107 13.77 6.56 15.51
CA PRO A 107 13.22 5.57 16.42
C PRO A 107 12.29 6.23 17.46
N PRO A 108 11.16 5.59 17.82
CA PRO A 108 10.21 6.17 18.76
C PRO A 108 10.79 6.18 20.18
N SER A 109 10.52 7.25 20.93
CA SER A 109 10.89 7.37 22.35
C SER A 109 9.81 6.88 23.31
N GLY A 110 8.57 6.69 22.83
CA GLY A 110 7.39 6.49 23.66
C GLY A 110 6.65 7.80 23.96
N ASP A 111 5.42 7.67 24.44
CA ASP A 111 4.51 8.78 24.76
C ASP A 111 4.12 8.74 26.25
N ASP A 112 4.69 9.65 27.04
CA ASP A 112 4.43 9.77 28.48
C ASP A 112 2.98 10.16 28.80
N THR A 113 2.29 10.79 27.84
CA THR A 113 0.89 11.22 27.97
C THR A 113 -0.09 10.07 27.69
N TRP A 114 0.40 8.96 27.14
CA TRP A 114 -0.44 7.81 26.82
C TRP A 114 -1.09 7.21 28.06
N SER A 115 -2.36 6.86 27.95
CA SER A 115 -3.17 6.32 29.05
C SER A 115 -4.09 5.20 28.56
N GLY A 116 -4.14 4.10 29.31
CA GLY A 116 -5.09 3.01 29.06
C GLY A 116 -6.57 3.41 29.24
N LYS A 117 -6.87 4.60 29.79
CA LYS A 117 -8.23 5.15 29.86
C LYS A 117 -8.69 5.77 28.52
N ALA A 118 -7.74 6.18 27.69
CA ALA A 118 -7.99 6.73 26.36
C ALA A 118 -6.89 6.18 25.43
N PRO A 119 -6.89 4.87 25.15
CA PRO A 119 -5.79 4.22 24.46
C PRO A 119 -5.75 4.71 23.01
N LYS A 120 -4.56 5.11 22.56
CA LYS A 120 -4.26 5.31 21.14
C LYS A 120 -3.58 4.05 20.60
N PRO A 121 -4.24 3.24 19.74
CA PRO A 121 -3.71 1.94 19.28
C PRO A 121 -2.35 2.02 18.57
N SER A 122 -2.03 3.17 18.00
CA SER A 122 -0.80 3.41 17.23
C SER A 122 0.38 3.90 18.06
N SER A 123 0.26 4.04 19.38
CA SER A 123 1.34 4.51 20.25
C SER A 123 1.27 3.87 21.63
N SER A 124 2.30 4.06 22.44
CA SER A 124 2.34 3.61 23.82
C SER A 124 3.31 4.45 24.65
N ARG A 125 3.28 4.27 25.97
CA ARG A 125 4.36 4.72 26.87
C ARG A 125 5.71 4.06 26.53
N ALA A 126 5.65 2.83 26.02
CA ALA A 126 6.82 2.13 25.49
C ALA A 126 7.28 2.78 24.16
N PRO A 127 8.54 2.60 23.74
CA PRO A 127 9.04 3.09 22.44
C PRO A 127 8.44 2.27 21.28
N TYR A 128 7.16 2.50 21.00
CA TYR A 128 6.33 1.79 20.02
C TYR A 128 5.45 2.80 19.29
N LYS A 129 5.47 2.73 17.95
CA LYS A 129 4.65 3.59 17.09
C LYS A 129 4.18 2.84 15.85
N ILE A 130 2.97 3.13 15.40
CA ILE A 130 2.46 2.70 14.09
C ILE A 130 2.18 3.93 13.24
N TYR A 131 2.54 3.86 11.96
CA TYR A 131 2.07 4.80 10.95
C TYR A 131 1.38 4.06 9.81
N ASN A 132 0.44 4.75 9.17
CA ASN A 132 0.08 4.42 7.79
C ASN A 132 1.12 5.02 6.85
N ILE A 133 1.48 4.27 5.82
CA ILE A 133 2.31 4.76 4.71
C ILE A 133 1.57 4.47 3.39
N GLY A 134 1.26 5.54 2.68
CA GLY A 134 0.37 5.56 1.51
C GLY A 134 0.51 6.87 0.73
N ASN A 135 -0.33 7.12 -0.26
CA ASN A 135 -0.31 8.32 -1.09
C ASN A 135 -1.25 9.43 -0.55
N ASN A 136 -2.24 9.07 0.27
CA ASN A 136 -3.29 10.00 0.75
C ASN A 136 -4.13 10.64 -0.38
N ASN A 137 -4.01 10.12 -1.60
CA ASN A 137 -4.75 10.59 -2.76
C ASN A 137 -5.32 9.36 -3.50
N PRO A 138 -6.54 8.94 -3.16
CA PRO A 138 -7.13 7.74 -3.72
C PRO A 138 -7.42 7.89 -5.22
N VAL A 139 -7.03 6.90 -6.02
CA VAL A 139 -7.19 6.89 -7.48
C VAL A 139 -8.20 5.82 -7.89
N LYS A 140 -9.03 6.12 -8.88
CA LYS A 140 -9.96 5.12 -9.44
C LYS A 140 -9.15 4.10 -10.23
N LEU A 141 -9.52 2.82 -10.12
CA LEU A 141 -8.87 1.75 -10.86
C LEU A 141 -8.89 1.99 -12.38
N MET A 142 -9.95 2.59 -12.90
CA MET A 142 -10.07 2.91 -14.32
C MET A 142 -9.03 3.95 -14.76
N ASP A 143 -8.79 5.00 -13.97
CA ASP A 143 -7.77 6.02 -14.27
C ASP A 143 -6.37 5.37 -14.30
N PHE A 144 -6.12 4.40 -13.42
CA PHE A 144 -4.88 3.63 -13.41
C PHE A 144 -4.73 2.75 -14.67
N ILE A 145 -5.81 2.08 -15.11
CA ILE A 145 -5.81 1.30 -16.36
C ILE A 145 -5.60 2.21 -17.57
N GLU A 146 -6.22 3.38 -17.60
CA GLU A 146 -6.06 4.36 -18.68
C GLU A 146 -4.61 4.87 -18.78
N ALA A 147 -3.94 5.10 -17.64
CA ALA A 147 -2.53 5.44 -17.61
C ALA A 147 -1.66 4.32 -18.23
N ILE A 148 -1.97 3.05 -17.95
CA ILE A 148 -1.29 1.88 -18.55
C ILE A 148 -1.53 1.84 -20.06
N GLU A 149 -2.79 1.96 -20.50
CA GLU A 149 -3.15 1.96 -21.92
C GLU A 149 -2.42 3.05 -22.69
N LYS A 150 -2.36 4.26 -22.14
CA LYS A 150 -1.66 5.43 -22.71
C LYS A 150 -0.16 5.17 -22.83
N ALA A 151 0.46 4.65 -21.77
CA ALA A 151 1.89 4.37 -21.76
C ALA A 151 2.28 3.19 -22.67
N LEU A 152 1.39 2.21 -22.85
CA LEU A 152 1.58 1.11 -23.80
C LEU A 152 1.25 1.50 -25.25
N GLY A 153 0.40 2.52 -25.45
CA GLY A 153 -0.17 2.87 -26.75
C GLY A 153 -1.22 1.86 -27.24
N LYS A 154 -1.87 1.13 -26.32
CA LYS A 154 -2.76 0.00 -26.63
C LYS A 154 -3.96 -0.03 -25.69
N LYS A 155 -5.16 -0.22 -26.25
CA LYS A 155 -6.40 -0.33 -25.45
C LYS A 155 -6.56 -1.74 -24.90
N ALA A 156 -6.95 -1.83 -23.64
CA ALA A 156 -7.19 -3.10 -22.96
C ALA A 156 -8.62 -3.60 -23.24
N GLU A 157 -8.75 -4.87 -23.59
CA GLU A 157 -10.02 -5.58 -23.48
C GLU A 157 -10.31 -5.86 -21.99
N LYS A 158 -11.53 -5.56 -21.54
CA LYS A 158 -11.88 -5.55 -20.10
C LYS A 158 -13.01 -6.52 -19.82
N ASN A 159 -12.71 -7.55 -19.03
CA ASN A 159 -13.70 -8.45 -18.45
C ASN A 159 -14.14 -7.89 -17.10
N MET A 160 -15.34 -7.31 -17.06
CA MET A 160 -15.93 -6.77 -15.84
C MET A 160 -16.40 -7.90 -14.92
N MET A 161 -15.89 -7.93 -13.70
CA MET A 161 -16.14 -9.00 -12.72
C MET A 161 -16.89 -8.46 -11.50
N PRO A 162 -17.70 -9.28 -10.80
CA PRO A 162 -18.22 -8.94 -9.48
C PRO A 162 -17.07 -8.74 -8.48
N ILE A 163 -17.33 -8.08 -7.35
CA ILE A 163 -16.32 -7.95 -6.28
C ILE A 163 -15.99 -9.33 -5.68
N GLN A 164 -14.74 -9.56 -5.32
CA GLN A 164 -14.33 -10.82 -4.69
C GLN A 164 -14.68 -10.81 -3.18
N PRO A 165 -15.04 -11.96 -2.59
CA PRO A 165 -15.15 -12.06 -1.14
C PRO A 165 -13.82 -11.69 -0.46
N GLY A 166 -13.87 -10.75 0.49
CA GLY A 166 -12.69 -10.26 1.22
C GLY A 166 -12.01 -9.05 0.59
N ASP A 167 -12.43 -8.60 -0.59
CA ASP A 167 -12.00 -7.32 -1.16
C ASP A 167 -12.83 -6.15 -0.60
N VAL A 168 -12.16 -5.00 -0.44
CA VAL A 168 -12.81 -3.75 -0.05
C VAL A 168 -13.02 -2.84 -1.27
N PRO A 169 -14.17 -2.16 -1.40
CA PRO A 169 -14.46 -1.29 -2.55
C PRO A 169 -13.50 -0.11 -2.67
N ALA A 170 -13.07 0.45 -1.54
CA ALA A 170 -12.15 1.59 -1.47
C ALA A 170 -11.06 1.32 -0.44
N THR A 171 -9.87 1.83 -0.68
CA THR A 171 -8.84 2.01 0.35
C THR A 171 -8.36 3.44 0.32
N TYR A 172 -8.29 4.07 1.49
CA TYR A 172 -7.78 5.42 1.65
C TYR A 172 -7.03 5.51 2.97
N ALA A 173 -5.73 5.79 2.91
CA ALA A 173 -4.87 5.88 4.08
C ALA A 173 -4.88 7.31 4.63
N ASP A 174 -5.22 7.48 5.91
CA ASP A 174 -4.85 8.69 6.64
C ASP A 174 -3.38 8.57 7.05
N VAL A 175 -2.52 9.38 6.41
CA VAL A 175 -1.07 9.42 6.66
C VAL A 175 -0.65 10.67 7.44
N GLN A 176 -1.61 11.44 7.99
CA GLN A 176 -1.32 12.74 8.62
C GLN A 176 -0.28 12.62 9.74
N GLU A 177 -0.33 11.57 10.57
CA GLU A 177 0.68 11.37 11.62
C GLU A 177 2.10 11.22 11.07
N LEU A 178 2.27 10.55 9.91
CA LEU A 178 3.60 10.38 9.31
C LEU A 178 4.11 11.67 8.67
N ILE A 179 3.18 12.50 8.16
CA ILE A 179 3.48 13.85 7.67
C ILE A 179 3.92 14.74 8.82
N ASP A 180 3.13 14.79 9.90
CA ASP A 180 3.37 15.68 11.03
C ASP A 180 4.64 15.31 11.80
N ASP A 181 4.85 14.01 12.04
CA ASP A 181 5.98 13.54 12.83
C ASP A 181 7.30 13.58 12.03
N LEU A 182 7.27 13.24 10.72
CA LEU A 182 8.49 12.99 9.93
C LEU A 182 8.58 13.72 8.59
N GLY A 183 7.58 14.53 8.21
CA GLY A 183 7.57 15.28 6.96
C GLY A 183 7.44 14.42 5.71
N TYR A 184 6.83 13.23 5.82
CA TYR A 184 6.57 12.36 4.67
C TYR A 184 5.69 13.06 3.64
N LYS A 185 6.01 12.93 2.35
CA LYS A 185 5.23 13.57 1.29
C LYS A 185 5.29 12.75 0.00
N PRO A 186 4.32 11.86 -0.25
CA PRO A 186 4.22 11.18 -1.53
C PRO A 186 3.79 12.19 -2.60
N ASP A 187 4.54 12.31 -3.69
CA ASP A 187 4.25 13.30 -4.73
C ASP A 187 4.29 12.78 -6.16
N THR A 188 4.56 11.49 -6.34
CA THR A 188 4.70 10.91 -7.67
C THR A 188 3.34 10.80 -8.38
N PRO A 189 3.11 11.52 -9.51
CA PRO A 189 1.88 11.38 -10.27
C PRO A 189 1.76 9.97 -10.89
N ILE A 190 0.54 9.44 -10.97
CA ILE A 190 0.28 8.08 -11.50
C ILE A 190 0.85 7.89 -12.90
N ASP A 191 0.64 8.84 -13.81
CA ASP A 191 1.20 8.79 -15.16
C ASP A 191 2.73 8.64 -15.14
N LYS A 192 3.43 9.32 -14.23
CA LYS A 192 4.89 9.25 -14.11
C LYS A 192 5.32 7.87 -13.61
N GLY A 193 4.69 7.37 -12.54
CA GLY A 193 5.03 6.07 -11.96
C GLY A 193 4.72 4.90 -12.90
N VAL A 194 3.58 4.95 -13.61
CA VAL A 194 3.18 3.93 -14.59
C VAL A 194 4.14 3.91 -15.78
N ASN A 195 4.52 5.08 -16.30
CA ASN A 195 5.52 5.16 -17.37
C ASN A 195 6.88 4.60 -16.92
N ALA A 196 7.33 4.91 -15.71
CA ALA A 196 8.57 4.36 -15.16
C ALA A 196 8.53 2.83 -15.09
N PHE A 197 7.42 2.26 -14.61
CA PHE A 197 7.22 0.81 -14.60
C PHE A 197 7.24 0.20 -16.01
N ILE A 198 6.48 0.74 -16.97
CA ILE A 198 6.41 0.18 -18.32
C ILE A 198 7.76 0.23 -19.03
N ASN A 199 8.51 1.32 -18.86
CA ASN A 199 9.88 1.43 -19.37
C ASN A 199 10.78 0.36 -18.77
N TRP A 200 10.73 0.17 -17.44
CA TRP A 200 11.45 -0.91 -16.78
C TRP A 200 11.03 -2.29 -17.32
N TYR A 201 9.72 -2.57 -17.40
CA TYR A 201 9.16 -3.85 -17.83
C TYR A 201 9.64 -4.23 -19.23
N ARG A 202 9.53 -3.30 -20.18
CA ARG A 202 10.00 -3.51 -21.56
C ARG A 202 11.50 -3.77 -21.60
N ASN A 203 12.31 -3.01 -20.86
CA ASN A 203 13.76 -3.17 -20.84
C ASN A 203 14.21 -4.48 -20.18
N TYR A 204 13.50 -4.94 -19.16
CA TYR A 204 13.83 -6.15 -18.43
C TYR A 204 13.47 -7.41 -19.25
N TYR A 205 12.22 -7.51 -19.72
CA TYR A 205 11.73 -8.68 -20.45
C TYR A 205 12.16 -8.76 -21.93
N SER A 206 12.62 -7.64 -22.53
CA SER A 206 13.26 -7.69 -23.85
C SER A 206 14.68 -8.25 -23.82
N LYS A 207 15.36 -8.25 -22.67
CA LYS A 207 16.72 -8.80 -22.53
C LYS A 207 16.70 -10.30 -22.24
N GLU A 208 15.75 -10.79 -21.45
CA GLU A 208 15.58 -12.23 -21.17
C GLU A 208 15.28 -13.06 -22.43
N SER A 209 14.60 -12.47 -23.42
CA SER A 209 14.30 -13.13 -24.69
C SER A 209 15.50 -13.23 -25.65
N VAL A 210 16.61 -12.54 -25.37
CA VAL A 210 17.85 -12.61 -26.16
C VAL A 210 18.88 -13.57 -25.53
N GLU A 211 18.87 -13.75 -24.21
CA GLU A 211 19.82 -14.65 -23.52
C GLU A 211 19.36 -16.12 -23.46
N THR A 212 18.13 -16.42 -23.87
CA THR A 212 17.55 -17.78 -23.89
C THR A 212 17.46 -18.41 -25.29
N SER A 213 18.07 -17.77 -26.29
CA SER A 213 18.14 -18.19 -27.70
C SER A 213 19.58 -18.36 -28.16
#